data_AF-A0A7V9BI08-F1
#
_entry.id   AF-A0A7V9BI08-F1
#
_cell.length_a   1.000
_cell.length_b   1.000
_cell.length_c   1.000
_cell.angle_alpha   90.00
_cell.angle_beta   90.00
_cell.angle_gamma   90.00
#
_symmetry.space_group_name_H-M   'P 1'
#
loop_
_entity.id
_entity.type
_entity.pdbx_description
1 polymer ?
#
loop_
_entity_poly.entity_id
_entity_poly.type
_entity_poly.pdbx_seq_one_letter_code
_entity_poly.pdbx_strand_id
1 'polypeptide(L)'
;AFLVIATLCGSLGFGVYTLSDEVVDIVDDMPRAAKKLRDRMNAPQRGGEDPGLLSKVQSAATEIDKTAASASEPVPTARGIQRVQVVQPAFSASDYVWQGGRGAISFLTQLAVVLFLVFFLLVTDDLYKRKIVKIAGPTLTKKKISVQIMDEINQQISGFLRVQVITSLLVTVATSLALWWFGVNNYIIWGLLAGLFNSIPYLGPILVTGGLAVVTFMQFDDLLFTSYVSGTALAITSLEGWLLTPVLMSRAAQMNPVAIFVGLLFWSWVWGVWGTILAVPMLMALKAVCDRVEDLQPVGELLGE
;
A
#
# COMPACT_ATOMS: atom_id res chain seq x y z
N ALA A 1 20.18 13.78 -17.82
CA ALA A 1 20.00 12.37 -17.44
C ALA A 1 20.69 12.04 -16.11
N PHE A 2 22.03 12.01 -16.09
CA PHE A 2 22.81 11.60 -14.92
C PHE A 2 22.51 12.40 -13.64
N LEU A 3 22.48 13.73 -13.70
CA LEU A 3 22.18 14.59 -12.53
C LEU A 3 20.81 14.33 -11.91
N VAL A 4 19.78 14.08 -12.72
CA VAL A 4 18.41 13.82 -12.25
C VAL A 4 18.31 12.47 -11.54
N ILE A 5 19.00 11.46 -12.08
CA ILE A 5 19.02 10.12 -11.46
C ILE A 5 19.89 10.12 -10.21
N ALA A 6 20.99 10.87 -10.19
CA ALA A 6 21.84 11.01 -9.02
C ALA A 6 21.10 11.71 -7.86
N THR A 7 20.32 12.77 -8.13
CA THR A 7 19.49 13.40 -7.09
C THR A 7 18.37 12.50 -6.61
N LEU A 8 17.73 11.73 -7.50
CA LEU A 8 16.67 10.80 -7.11
C LEU A 8 17.20 9.61 -6.29
N CYS A 9 18.33 9.02 -6.68
CA CYS A 9 19.00 8.00 -5.88
C CYS A 9 19.51 8.57 -4.55
N GLY A 10 20.02 9.80 -4.56
CA GLY A 10 20.49 10.48 -3.35
C GLY A 10 19.36 10.72 -2.33
N SER A 11 18.19 11.19 -2.78
CA SER A 11 17.05 11.42 -1.90
C SER A 11 16.46 10.12 -1.36
N LEU A 12 16.36 9.07 -2.19
CA LEU A 12 15.94 7.74 -1.76
C LEU A 12 16.93 7.11 -0.76
N GLY A 13 18.23 7.19 -1.04
CA GLY A 13 19.27 6.70 -0.15
C GLY A 13 19.29 7.42 1.19
N PHE A 14 19.11 8.74 1.18
CA PHE A 14 18.98 9.54 2.39
C PHE A 14 17.74 9.13 3.21
N GLY A 15 16.59 8.96 2.56
CA GLY A 15 15.37 8.49 3.22
C GLY A 15 15.55 7.12 3.88
N VAL A 16 16.13 6.15 3.16
CA VAL A 16 16.43 4.82 3.71
C VAL A 16 17.40 4.90 4.89
N TYR A 17 18.43 5.74 4.80
CA TYR A 17 19.39 5.93 5.88
C TYR A 17 18.74 6.53 7.13
N THR A 18 17.83 7.50 6.99
CA THR A 18 17.13 8.06 8.16
C THR A 18 16.16 7.07 8.80
N LEU A 19 15.67 6.08 8.05
CA LEU A 19 14.70 5.10 8.52
C LEU A 19 15.35 3.83 9.07
N SER A 20 16.64 3.61 8.80
CA SER A 20 17.31 2.37 9.24
C SER A 20 17.36 2.27 10.76
N ASP A 21 17.55 3.38 11.47
CA ASP A 21 17.59 3.38 12.94
C ASP A 21 16.23 3.01 13.53
N GLU A 22 15.14 3.53 12.95
CA GLU A 22 13.77 3.26 13.39
C GLU A 22 13.32 1.82 13.05
N VAL A 23 13.79 1.27 11.93
CA VAL A 23 13.59 -0.15 11.59
C VAL A 23 14.37 -1.07 12.53
N VAL A 24 15.59 -0.69 12.92
CA VAL A 24 16.40 -1.46 13.90
C VAL A 24 15.72 -1.48 15.26
N ASP A 25 15.17 -0.36 15.73
CA ASP A 25 14.42 -0.29 16.99
C ASP A 25 13.17 -1.20 16.99
N ILE A 26 12.41 -1.24 15.88
CA ILE A 26 11.27 -2.16 15.72
C ILE A 26 11.72 -3.62 15.80
N VAL A 27 12.86 -3.97 15.18
CA VAL A 27 13.39 -5.33 15.19
C VAL A 27 13.87 -5.74 16.59
N ASP A 28 14.45 -4.82 17.34
CA ASP A 28 14.92 -5.04 18.71
C ASP A 28 13.80 -5.06 19.76
N ASP A 29 12.65 -4.42 19.48
CA ASP A 29 11.48 -4.42 20.37
C ASP A 29 10.53 -5.59 20.12
N MET A 30 10.54 -6.20 18.93
CA MET A 30 9.75 -7.41 18.63
C MET A 30 9.92 -8.56 19.65
N PRO A 31 11.15 -8.96 20.06
CA PRO A 31 11.31 -10.00 21.08
C PRO A 31 10.74 -9.61 22.45
N ARG A 32 10.73 -8.32 22.79
CA ARG A 32 10.15 -7.80 24.05
C ARG A 32 8.62 -7.79 23.99
N ALA A 33 8.05 -7.38 22.86
CA ALA A 33 6.60 -7.44 22.61
C ALA A 33 6.09 -8.89 22.64
N ALA A 34 6.81 -9.83 22.01
CA ALA A 34 6.49 -11.24 22.03
C ALA A 34 6.55 -11.85 23.44
N LYS A 35 7.57 -11.48 24.24
CA LYS A 35 7.65 -11.87 25.66
C LYS A 35 6.47 -11.31 26.47
N LYS A 36 6.16 -10.03 26.33
CA LYS A 36 5.06 -9.37 27.06
C LYS A 36 3.69 -9.98 26.73
N LEU A 37 3.44 -10.29 25.46
CA LEU A 37 2.22 -10.97 25.02
C LEU A 37 2.17 -12.42 25.56
N ARG A 38 3.29 -13.14 25.50
CA ARG A 38 3.39 -14.50 26.04
C ARG A 38 3.24 -14.54 27.56
N ASP A 39 3.77 -13.56 28.27
CA ASP A 39 3.65 -13.42 29.72
C ASP A 39 2.23 -13.02 30.11
N ARG A 40 1.53 -12.20 29.31
CA ARG A 40 0.10 -11.93 29.49
C ARG A 40 -0.79 -13.14 29.22
N MET A 41 -0.43 -13.97 28.23
CA MET A 41 -1.15 -15.23 27.95
C MET A 41 -0.86 -16.33 28.97
N ASN A 42 0.34 -16.35 29.55
CA ASN A 42 0.76 -17.32 30.57
C ASN A 42 0.58 -16.82 32.00
N ALA A 43 0.25 -15.54 32.21
CA ALA A 43 -0.06 -14.99 33.52
C ALA A 43 -1.31 -15.71 34.05
N PRO A 44 -1.23 -16.38 35.21
CA PRO A 44 -2.41 -16.93 35.86
C PRO A 44 -3.38 -15.79 36.09
N GLN A 45 -4.55 -15.88 35.48
CA GLN A 45 -5.64 -14.91 35.53
C GLN A 45 -5.97 -14.58 37.00
N ARG A 46 -5.33 -13.53 37.54
CA ARG A 46 -5.52 -13.01 38.89
C ARG A 46 -5.72 -11.51 38.79
N GLY A 47 -6.99 -11.10 38.79
CA GLY A 47 -7.49 -9.72 38.93
C GLY A 47 -7.80 -9.04 37.58
N GLY A 48 -9.02 -8.63 37.26
CA GLY A 48 -10.26 -8.62 38.03
C GLY A 48 -11.49 -8.43 37.12
N GLU A 49 -12.62 -8.95 37.62
CA GLU A 49 -13.99 -8.44 37.47
C GLU A 49 -14.48 -8.07 36.06
N ASP A 50 -14.67 -9.08 35.22
CA ASP A 50 -15.98 -9.30 34.60
C ASP A 50 -16.04 -10.73 34.05
N PRO A 51 -17.01 -11.57 34.43
CA PRO A 51 -17.20 -12.87 33.81
C PRO A 51 -17.64 -12.64 32.36
N GLY A 52 -16.65 -12.57 31.47
CA GLY A 52 -16.85 -12.44 30.04
C GLY A 52 -17.84 -13.46 29.52
N LEU A 53 -18.65 -13.07 28.54
CA LEU A 53 -19.74 -13.86 27.96
C LEU A 53 -19.34 -15.29 27.61
N LEU A 54 -18.08 -15.52 27.23
CA LEU A 54 -17.52 -16.85 26.97
C LEU A 54 -17.54 -17.76 28.22
N SER A 55 -17.24 -17.24 29.41
CA SER A 55 -17.29 -18.00 30.66
C SER A 55 -18.72 -18.33 31.10
N LYS A 56 -19.69 -17.45 30.83
CA LYS A 56 -21.12 -17.70 31.08
C LYS A 56 -21.68 -18.76 30.13
N VAL A 57 -21.34 -18.66 28.84
CA VAL A 57 -21.71 -19.67 27.84
C VAL A 57 -21.06 -21.02 28.16
N GLN A 58 -19.81 -21.01 28.61
CA GLN A 58 -19.10 -22.24 28.97
C GLN A 58 -19.63 -22.85 30.28
N SER A 59 -20.04 -22.02 31.25
CA SER A 59 -20.69 -22.49 32.48
C SER A 59 -22.06 -23.11 32.19
N ALA A 60 -22.86 -22.47 31.33
CA ALA A 60 -24.15 -22.99 30.89
C ALA A 60 -23.99 -24.31 30.10
N ALA A 61 -22.99 -24.41 29.22
CA ALA A 61 -22.67 -25.65 28.50
C ALA A 61 -22.22 -26.77 29.47
N THR A 62 -21.44 -26.44 30.49
CA THR A 62 -20.96 -27.41 31.50
C THR A 62 -22.11 -27.91 32.39
N GLU A 63 -23.12 -27.08 32.63
CA GLU A 63 -24.30 -27.45 33.41
C GLU A 63 -25.25 -28.36 32.62
N ILE A 64 -25.37 -28.12 31.30
CA ILE A 64 -26.07 -28.99 30.35
C ILE A 64 -25.34 -30.34 30.23
N ASP A 65 -24.01 -30.35 30.14
CA ASP A 65 -23.23 -31.60 30.09
C ASP A 65 -23.31 -32.38 31.41
N LYS A 66 -23.37 -31.71 32.56
CA LYS A 66 -23.52 -32.38 33.87
C LYS A 66 -24.90 -33.00 34.07
N THR A 67 -25.96 -32.35 33.56
CA THR A 67 -27.33 -32.89 33.58
C THR A 67 -27.52 -34.01 32.55
N ALA A 68 -26.82 -33.96 31.42
CA ALA A 68 -26.76 -35.06 30.45
C ALA A 68 -25.91 -36.25 30.95
N ALA A 69 -24.81 -36.00 31.66
CA ALA A 69 -23.91 -37.02 32.20
C ALA A 69 -24.49 -37.74 33.43
N SER A 70 -25.29 -37.07 34.26
CA SER A 70 -25.99 -37.73 35.38
C SER A 70 -27.17 -38.60 34.93
N ALA A 71 -27.61 -38.47 33.67
CA ALA A 71 -28.54 -39.40 33.03
C ALA A 71 -27.83 -40.60 32.36
N SER A 72 -26.49 -40.64 32.36
CA SER A 72 -25.69 -41.64 31.64
C SER A 72 -24.45 -42.05 32.43
N GLU A 73 -24.61 -42.82 33.51
CA GLU A 73 -23.47 -43.53 34.11
C GLU A 73 -23.05 -44.76 33.29
N PRO A 74 -21.75 -45.14 33.30
CA PRO A 74 -21.06 -45.65 32.11
C PRO A 74 -20.65 -47.13 32.20
N VAL A 75 -20.62 -47.82 31.06
CA VAL A 75 -19.85 -49.07 30.89
C VAL A 75 -18.36 -48.71 30.71
N PRO A 76 -17.44 -49.27 31.51
CA PRO A 76 -16.02 -48.95 31.44
C PRO A 76 -15.34 -49.73 30.30
N THR A 77 -14.68 -49.05 29.38
CA THR A 77 -13.70 -49.69 28.49
C THR A 77 -12.47 -48.82 28.25
N ALA A 78 -11.37 -49.35 28.79
CA ALA A 78 -9.97 -49.30 28.42
C ALA A 78 -9.51 -48.49 27.18
N ARG A 79 -8.27 -47.98 27.35
CA ARG A 79 -7.12 -48.06 26.43
C ARG A 79 -6.71 -46.74 25.77
N GLY A 80 -5.52 -46.28 26.18
CA GLY A 80 -4.55 -45.60 25.33
C GLY A 80 -5.05 -44.46 24.45
N ILE A 81 -5.17 -43.26 25.01
CA ILE A 81 -5.19 -42.03 24.22
C ILE A 81 -4.02 -41.19 24.71
N GLN A 82 -2.85 -41.41 24.11
CA GLN A 82 -1.74 -40.49 24.25
C GLN A 82 -2.15 -39.22 23.51
N ARG A 83 -2.52 -38.18 24.27
CA ARG A 83 -2.94 -36.89 23.72
C ARG A 83 -1.72 -36.27 23.04
N VAL A 84 -1.62 -36.43 21.71
CA VAL A 84 -0.59 -35.76 20.90
C VAL A 84 -0.90 -34.28 20.94
N GLN A 85 -0.24 -33.58 21.84
CA GLN A 85 -0.22 -32.14 21.86
C GLN A 85 0.56 -31.73 20.61
N VAL A 86 -0.16 -31.26 19.58
CA VAL A 86 0.47 -30.61 18.43
C VAL A 86 1.12 -29.35 18.99
N VAL A 87 2.41 -29.45 19.32
CA VAL A 87 3.27 -28.31 19.57
C VAL A 87 3.35 -27.59 18.24
N GLN A 88 2.45 -26.63 18.03
CA GLN A 88 2.59 -25.68 16.94
C GLN A 88 3.97 -25.05 17.12
N PRO A 89 4.88 -25.17 16.15
CA PRO A 89 6.20 -24.56 16.26
C PRO A 89 6.01 -23.09 16.59
N ALA A 90 6.71 -22.63 17.63
CA ALA A 90 6.64 -21.25 18.08
C ALA A 90 6.87 -20.33 16.88
N PHE A 91 6.04 -19.29 16.78
CA PHE A 91 6.15 -18.17 15.84
C PHE A 91 7.63 -17.88 15.54
N SER A 92 8.11 -18.35 14.38
CA SER A 92 9.52 -18.29 14.04
C SER A 92 9.80 -16.93 13.44
N ALA A 93 10.27 -15.99 14.27
CA ALA A 93 10.63 -14.64 13.84
C ALA A 93 11.63 -14.65 12.66
N SER A 94 12.44 -15.71 12.54
CA SER A 94 13.32 -15.96 11.40
C SER A 94 12.59 -16.07 10.06
N ASP A 95 11.39 -16.66 10.02
CA ASP A 95 10.61 -16.80 8.79
C ASP A 95 10.02 -15.46 8.34
N TYR A 96 9.58 -14.63 9.28
CA TYR A 96 9.10 -13.27 9.00
C TYR A 96 10.23 -12.34 8.54
N VAL A 97 11.40 -12.40 9.18
CA VAL A 97 12.59 -11.64 8.74
C VAL A 97 13.03 -12.09 7.35
N TRP A 98 13.00 -13.40 7.07
CA TRP A 98 13.37 -13.94 5.76
C TRP A 98 12.34 -13.61 4.67
N GLN A 99 11.05 -13.55 5.02
CA GLN A 99 9.98 -13.14 4.11
C GLN A 99 10.02 -11.64 3.83
N GLY A 100 10.24 -10.80 4.85
CA GLY A 100 10.42 -9.36 4.72
C GLY A 100 11.68 -9.00 3.91
N GLY A 101 12.80 -9.68 4.17
CA GLY A 101 14.05 -9.49 3.43
C GLY A 101 13.91 -9.83 1.94
N ARG A 102 13.19 -10.90 1.59
CA ARG A 102 12.89 -11.23 0.19
C ARG A 102 12.05 -10.15 -0.51
N GLY A 103 11.05 -9.60 0.19
CA GLY A 103 10.25 -8.48 -0.32
C GLY A 103 11.09 -7.23 -0.59
N ALA A 104 11.95 -6.85 0.36
CA ALA A 104 12.85 -5.70 0.23
C ALA A 104 13.82 -5.87 -0.95
N ILE A 105 14.44 -7.03 -1.11
CA ILE A 105 15.35 -7.33 -2.24
C ILE A 105 14.61 -7.26 -3.58
N SER A 106 13.39 -7.81 -3.66
CA SER A 106 12.56 -7.73 -4.86
C SER A 106 12.26 -6.27 -5.22
N PHE A 107 11.86 -5.47 -4.24
CA PHE A 107 11.57 -4.04 -4.44
C PHE A 107 12.81 -3.27 -4.91
N LEU A 108 13.97 -3.52 -4.30
CA LEU A 108 15.25 -2.89 -4.69
C LEU A 108 15.65 -3.25 -6.12
N THR A 109 15.50 -4.53 -6.48
CA THR A 109 15.81 -5.04 -7.83
C THR A 109 14.91 -4.35 -8.85
N GLN A 110 13.61 -4.26 -8.56
CA GLN A 110 12.64 -3.63 -9.44
C GLN A 110 12.89 -2.13 -9.60
N LEU A 111 13.21 -1.43 -8.51
CA LEU A 111 13.61 -0.03 -8.53
C LEU A 111 14.88 0.18 -9.38
N ALA A 112 15.89 -0.69 -9.24
CA ALA A 112 17.11 -0.62 -10.05
C ALA A 112 16.81 -0.78 -11.55
N VAL A 113 15.96 -1.74 -11.94
CA VAL A 113 15.55 -1.94 -13.34
C VAL A 113 14.84 -0.70 -13.89
N VAL A 114 13.90 -0.13 -13.13
CA VAL A 114 13.17 1.09 -13.53
C VAL A 114 14.13 2.26 -13.71
N LEU A 115 15.04 2.49 -12.76
CA LEU A 115 16.05 3.56 -12.87
C LEU A 115 16.95 3.37 -14.08
N PHE A 116 17.34 2.14 -14.37
CA PHE A 116 18.14 1.81 -15.54
C PHE A 116 17.37 2.10 -16.84
N LEU A 117 16.11 1.71 -16.91
CA LEU A 117 15.27 2.00 -18.07
C LEU A 117 15.08 3.51 -18.27
N VAL A 118 14.77 4.25 -17.20
CA VAL A 118 14.63 5.71 -17.25
C VAL A 118 15.95 6.36 -17.68
N PHE A 119 17.09 5.87 -17.20
CA PHE A 119 18.41 6.32 -17.66
C PHE A 119 18.58 6.13 -19.15
N PHE A 120 18.34 4.93 -19.68
CA PHE A 120 18.46 4.65 -21.12
C PHE A 120 17.50 5.49 -21.95
N LEU A 121 16.27 5.69 -21.46
CA LEU A 121 15.25 6.47 -22.15
C LEU A 121 15.63 7.96 -22.19
N LEU A 122 16.14 8.51 -21.09
CA LEU A 122 16.64 9.90 -21.05
C LEU A 122 17.89 10.11 -21.90
N VAL A 123 18.80 9.14 -21.95
CA VAL A 123 20.01 9.22 -22.79
C VAL A 123 19.67 9.12 -24.27
N THR A 124 18.63 8.36 -24.62
CA THR A 124 18.22 8.11 -26.02
C THR A 124 17.12 9.07 -26.49
N ASP A 125 16.68 10.02 -25.66
CA ASP A 125 15.52 10.90 -25.92
C ASP A 125 15.61 11.62 -27.28
N ASP A 126 16.77 12.23 -27.59
CA ASP A 126 16.97 12.92 -28.87
C ASP A 126 16.94 11.97 -30.08
N LEU A 127 17.41 10.73 -29.93
CA LEU A 127 17.42 9.72 -31.00
C LEU A 127 16.02 9.15 -31.25
N TYR A 128 15.23 8.94 -30.19
CA TYR A 128 13.84 8.47 -30.30
C TYR A 128 12.94 9.55 -30.92
N LYS A 129 13.03 10.80 -30.45
CA LYS A 129 12.30 11.94 -31.04
C LYS A 129 12.59 12.07 -32.55
N ARG A 130 13.87 11.97 -32.95
CA ARG A 130 14.27 12.06 -34.37
C ARG A 130 13.78 10.87 -35.21
N LYS A 131 13.75 9.66 -34.64
CA LYS A 131 13.23 8.46 -35.33
C LYS A 131 11.71 8.49 -35.48
N ILE A 132 10.97 8.88 -34.43
CA ILE A 132 9.50 9.01 -34.47
C ILE A 132 9.09 10.07 -35.51
N VAL A 133 9.76 11.22 -35.55
CA VAL A 133 9.53 12.26 -36.56
C VAL A 133 9.88 11.79 -37.98
N LYS A 134 10.84 10.87 -38.14
CA LYS A 134 11.17 10.25 -39.45
C LYS A 134 10.11 9.24 -39.89
N ILE A 135 9.52 8.49 -38.95
CA ILE A 135 8.51 7.45 -39.22
C ILE A 135 7.12 8.05 -39.46
N ALA A 136 6.81 9.21 -38.88
CA ALA A 136 5.53 9.91 -39.03
C ALA A 136 5.21 10.40 -40.47
N GLY A 137 6.15 10.28 -41.41
CA GLY A 137 5.95 10.55 -42.84
C GLY A 137 6.54 11.88 -43.34
N PRO A 138 6.49 12.13 -44.66
CA PRO A 138 7.20 13.22 -45.32
C PRO A 138 6.54 14.61 -45.16
N THR A 139 5.27 14.69 -44.76
CA THR A 139 4.52 15.95 -44.68
C THR A 139 4.75 16.69 -43.36
N LEU A 140 5.04 17.99 -43.44
CA LEU A 140 5.27 18.89 -42.31
C LEU A 140 4.11 18.90 -41.31
N THR A 141 2.87 18.70 -41.80
CA THR A 141 1.66 18.61 -40.97
C THR A 141 1.68 17.40 -40.03
N LYS A 142 2.04 16.21 -40.51
CA LYS A 142 2.13 14.99 -39.67
C LYS A 142 3.25 15.10 -38.64
N LYS A 143 4.39 15.70 -39.01
CA LYS A 143 5.49 15.98 -38.06
C LYS A 143 5.09 16.97 -36.96
N LYS A 144 4.37 18.04 -37.30
CA LYS A 144 3.89 19.03 -36.33
C LYS A 144 2.90 18.41 -35.35
N ILE A 145 1.96 17.59 -35.84
CA ILE A 145 0.99 16.86 -35.01
C ILE A 145 1.72 15.88 -34.07
N SER A 146 2.70 15.10 -34.55
CA SER A 146 3.46 14.19 -33.68
C SER A 146 4.24 14.90 -32.57
N VAL A 147 4.88 16.04 -32.87
CA VAL A 147 5.59 16.84 -31.85
C VAL A 147 4.60 17.42 -30.84
N GLN A 148 3.46 17.92 -31.30
CA GLN A 148 2.43 18.50 -30.44
C GLN A 148 1.84 17.45 -29.48
N ILE A 149 1.60 16.22 -29.96
CA ILE A 149 1.17 15.09 -29.11
C ILE A 149 2.24 14.73 -28.08
N MET A 150 3.53 14.69 -28.46
CA MET A 150 4.61 14.40 -27.51
C MET A 150 4.74 15.46 -26.41
N ASP A 151 4.60 16.74 -26.74
CA ASP A 151 4.61 17.82 -25.76
C ASP A 151 3.39 17.78 -24.84
N GLU A 152 2.20 17.44 -25.38
CA GLU A 152 0.98 17.23 -24.58
C GLU A 152 1.16 16.10 -23.58
N ILE A 153 1.68 14.94 -24.03
CA ILE A 153 1.97 13.79 -23.16
C ILE A 153 2.97 14.20 -22.07
N ASN A 154 4.04 14.91 -22.43
CA ASN A 154 5.03 15.38 -21.46
C ASN A 154 4.43 16.36 -20.43
N GLN A 155 3.56 17.29 -20.86
CA GLN A 155 2.88 18.23 -19.95
C GLN A 155 1.86 17.53 -19.04
N GLN A 156 1.18 16.49 -19.55
CA GLN A 156 0.26 15.67 -18.78
C GLN A 156 1.01 14.86 -17.72
N ILE A 157 2.05 14.11 -18.11
CA ILE A 157 2.87 13.31 -17.20
C ILE A 157 3.54 14.21 -16.16
N SER A 158 4.20 15.30 -16.57
CA SER A 158 4.90 16.19 -15.64
C SER A 158 3.96 16.88 -14.66
N GLY A 159 2.77 17.29 -15.09
CA GLY A 159 1.79 17.88 -14.18
C GLY A 159 1.15 16.85 -13.24
N PHE A 160 0.88 15.62 -13.70
CA PHE A 160 0.44 14.53 -12.84
C PHE A 160 1.50 14.21 -11.77
N LEU A 161 2.75 14.00 -12.16
CA LEU A 161 3.85 13.72 -11.23
C LEU A 161 4.04 14.86 -10.23
N ARG A 162 3.89 16.12 -10.66
CA ARG A 162 4.00 17.28 -9.76
C ARG A 162 2.89 17.27 -8.70
N VAL A 163 1.65 17.04 -9.12
CA VAL A 163 0.52 16.92 -8.19
C VAL A 163 0.75 15.76 -7.23
N GLN A 164 1.12 14.59 -7.77
CA GLN A 164 1.36 13.38 -6.99
C GLN A 164 2.44 13.55 -5.92
N VAL A 165 3.56 14.21 -6.26
CA VAL A 165 4.63 14.48 -5.30
C VAL A 165 4.17 15.44 -4.20
N ILE A 166 3.44 16.51 -4.57
CA ILE A 166 2.93 17.50 -3.61
C ILE A 166 1.91 16.85 -2.66
N THR A 167 0.96 16.07 -3.18
CA THR A 167 -0.06 15.42 -2.35
C THR A 167 0.56 14.34 -1.47
N SER A 168 1.47 13.52 -2.00
CA SER A 168 2.16 12.48 -1.21
C SER A 168 2.99 13.08 -0.07
N LEU A 169 3.66 14.22 -0.31
CA LEU A 169 4.38 14.94 0.74
C LEU A 169 3.43 15.50 1.81
N LEU A 170 2.31 16.11 1.37
CA LEU A 170 1.30 16.64 2.27
C LEU A 170 0.70 15.55 3.14
N VAL A 171 0.33 14.41 2.56
CA VAL A 171 -0.20 13.24 3.28
C VAL A 171 0.82 12.68 4.24
N THR A 172 2.09 12.58 3.85
CA THR A 172 3.18 12.13 4.73
C THR A 172 3.27 13.02 5.96
N VAL A 173 3.37 14.33 5.75
CA VAL A 173 3.54 15.31 6.83
C VAL A 173 2.30 15.34 7.74
N ALA A 174 1.11 15.41 7.15
CA ALA A 174 -0.15 15.44 7.89
C ALA A 174 -0.36 14.17 8.72
N THR A 175 -0.08 13.00 8.15
CA THR A 175 -0.23 11.72 8.84
C THR A 175 0.82 11.57 9.94
N SER A 176 2.10 11.89 9.67
CA SER A 176 3.15 11.87 10.70
C SER A 176 2.85 12.81 11.86
N LEU A 177 2.37 14.03 11.59
CA LEU A 177 1.98 15.00 12.62
C LEU A 177 0.80 14.50 13.46
N ALA A 178 -0.21 13.92 12.81
CA ALA A 178 -1.36 13.35 13.51
C ALA A 178 -0.92 12.20 14.44
N LEU A 179 -0.11 11.27 13.93
CA LEU A 179 0.38 10.14 14.72
C LEU A 179 1.31 10.56 15.86
N TRP A 180 2.15 11.57 15.63
CA TRP A 180 2.98 12.18 16.66
C TRP A 180 2.11 12.79 17.78
N TRP A 181 1.04 13.50 17.43
CA TRP A 181 0.09 14.06 18.41
C TRP A 181 -0.57 12.97 19.27
N PHE A 182 -0.88 11.81 18.69
CA PHE A 182 -1.44 10.67 19.41
C PHE A 182 -0.39 9.83 20.15
N GLY A 183 0.90 10.13 20.03
CA GLY A 183 1.99 9.37 20.67
C GLY A 183 2.15 7.95 20.12
N VAL A 184 1.77 7.72 18.86
CA VAL A 184 1.95 6.42 18.19
C VAL A 184 3.44 6.20 17.91
N ASN A 185 3.94 5.01 18.20
CA ASN A 185 5.34 4.68 17.93
C ASN A 185 5.60 4.61 16.42
N ASN A 186 6.80 4.98 15.98
CA ASN A 186 7.19 4.96 14.57
C ASN A 186 6.28 5.81 13.66
N TYR A 187 5.83 6.96 14.16
CA TYR A 187 4.92 7.88 13.45
C TYR A 187 5.49 8.31 12.08
N ILE A 188 6.81 8.43 11.96
CA ILE A 188 7.50 8.80 10.71
C ILE A 188 7.34 7.69 9.66
N ILE A 189 7.59 6.43 10.04
CA ILE A 189 7.47 5.28 9.12
C ILE A 189 6.03 5.16 8.62
N TRP A 190 5.04 5.26 9.52
CA TRP A 190 3.64 5.17 9.15
C TRP A 190 3.18 6.34 8.27
N GLY A 191 3.66 7.56 8.53
CA GLY A 191 3.39 8.68 7.63
C GLY A 191 4.02 8.52 6.25
N LEU A 192 5.24 7.98 6.17
CA LEU A 192 5.88 7.69 4.88
C LEU A 192 5.17 6.57 4.12
N LEU A 193 4.76 5.51 4.81
CA LEU A 193 3.91 4.48 4.21
C LEU A 193 2.59 5.08 3.72
N ALA A 194 1.99 5.99 4.50
CA ALA A 194 0.79 6.71 4.07
C ALA A 194 1.01 7.49 2.78
N GLY A 195 2.07 8.29 2.69
CA GLY A 195 2.43 9.01 1.47
C GLY A 195 2.82 8.12 0.29
N LEU A 196 3.42 6.96 0.53
CA LEU A 196 3.76 6.00 -0.52
C LEU A 196 2.50 5.33 -1.09
N PHE A 197 1.66 4.79 -0.21
CA PHE A 197 0.40 4.14 -0.57
C PHE A 197 -0.60 5.13 -1.19
N ASN A 198 -0.46 6.42 -0.89
CA ASN A 198 -1.18 7.51 -1.53
C ASN A 198 -1.11 7.51 -3.06
N SER A 199 -0.05 6.92 -3.62
CA SER A 199 0.12 6.82 -5.07
C SER A 199 -0.75 5.76 -5.73
N ILE A 200 -1.49 4.97 -4.95
CA ILE A 200 -2.40 3.94 -5.44
C ILE A 200 -3.83 4.37 -5.10
N PRO A 201 -4.59 4.89 -6.08
CA PRO A 201 -5.99 5.30 -5.86
C PRO A 201 -6.82 4.14 -5.29
N TYR A 202 -7.73 4.46 -4.37
CA TYR A 202 -8.65 3.54 -3.68
C TYR A 202 -8.00 2.51 -2.73
N LEU A 203 -6.89 1.88 -3.12
CA LEU A 203 -6.19 0.90 -2.29
C LEU A 203 -5.38 1.56 -1.17
N GLY A 204 -4.77 2.71 -1.46
CA GLY A 204 -3.91 3.41 -0.51
C GLY A 204 -4.59 3.73 0.83
N PRO A 205 -5.74 4.42 0.82
CA PRO A 205 -6.48 4.72 2.04
C PRO A 205 -6.85 3.49 2.86
N ILE A 206 -7.29 2.40 2.20
CA ILE A 206 -7.70 1.16 2.87
C ILE A 206 -6.51 0.53 3.60
N LEU A 207 -5.35 0.43 2.93
CA LEU A 207 -4.15 -0.17 3.49
C LEU A 207 -3.61 0.64 4.67
N VAL A 208 -3.61 1.97 4.54
CA VAL A 208 -3.07 2.88 5.56
C VAL A 208 -3.97 2.90 6.80
N THR A 209 -5.28 3.11 6.61
CA THR A 209 -6.25 3.12 7.70
C THR A 209 -6.31 1.77 8.42
N GLY A 210 -6.33 0.67 7.66
CA GLY A 210 -6.35 -0.68 8.22
C GLY A 210 -5.05 -1.02 8.96
N GLY A 211 -3.90 -0.69 8.38
CA GLY A 211 -2.60 -0.88 9.03
C GLY A 211 -2.47 -0.08 10.33
N LEU A 212 -2.89 1.19 10.32
CA LEU A 212 -2.90 2.03 11.51
C LEU A 212 -3.87 1.52 12.57
N ALA A 213 -5.04 1.00 12.20
CA ALA A 213 -5.97 0.41 13.16
C ALA A 213 -5.33 -0.79 13.88
N VAL A 214 -4.63 -1.66 13.16
CA VAL A 214 -3.95 -2.82 13.76
C VAL A 214 -2.83 -2.37 14.71
N VAL A 215 -1.98 -1.44 14.27
CA VAL A 215 -0.83 -1.00 15.09
C VAL A 215 -1.25 -0.24 16.33
N THR A 216 -2.23 0.65 16.21
CA THR A 216 -2.71 1.44 17.35
C THR A 216 -3.46 0.57 18.35
N PHE A 217 -4.24 -0.41 17.88
CA PHE A 217 -4.86 -1.41 18.74
C PHE A 217 -3.81 -2.23 19.51
N MET A 218 -2.76 -2.70 18.82
CA MET A 218 -1.66 -3.44 19.46
C MET A 218 -0.85 -2.60 20.46
N GLN A 219 -0.76 -1.29 20.26
CA GLN A 219 0.03 -0.41 21.11
C GLN A 219 -0.72 0.01 22.39
N PHE A 220 -2.00 0.35 22.26
CA PHE A 220 -2.77 0.98 23.34
C PHE A 220 -3.82 0.06 23.97
N ASP A 221 -4.13 -1.09 23.38
CA ASP A 221 -5.16 -2.05 23.84
C ASP A 221 -6.56 -1.41 24.05
N ASP A 222 -6.82 -0.25 23.45
CA ASP A 222 -8.06 0.53 23.58
C ASP A 222 -8.72 0.74 22.21
N LEU A 223 -9.93 0.19 22.06
CA LEU A 223 -10.75 0.28 20.86
C LEU A 223 -11.20 1.71 20.56
N LEU A 224 -11.52 2.50 21.58
CA LEU A 224 -11.95 3.88 21.41
C LEU A 224 -10.78 4.72 20.90
N PHE A 225 -9.61 4.60 21.54
CA PHE A 225 -8.41 5.30 21.11
C PHE A 225 -8.00 4.92 19.68
N THR A 226 -8.00 3.62 19.37
CA THR A 226 -7.76 3.09 18.02
C THR A 226 -8.70 3.70 16.99
N SER A 227 -9.99 3.81 17.31
CA SER A 227 -10.98 4.39 16.41
C SER A 227 -10.73 5.87 16.12
N TYR A 228 -10.24 6.65 17.09
CA TYR A 228 -9.86 8.05 16.90
C TYR A 228 -8.64 8.20 16.00
N VAL A 229 -7.60 7.38 16.20
CA VAL A 229 -6.39 7.44 15.38
C VAL A 229 -6.69 7.00 13.94
N SER A 230 -7.34 5.84 13.77
CA SER A 230 -7.71 5.33 12.45
C SER A 230 -8.72 6.25 11.75
N GLY A 231 -9.67 6.83 12.50
CA GLY A 231 -10.61 7.84 12.01
C GLY A 231 -9.93 9.12 11.53
N THR A 232 -8.85 9.55 12.20
CA THR A 232 -8.05 10.70 11.78
C THR A 232 -7.31 10.39 10.47
N ALA A 233 -6.72 9.20 10.33
CA ALA A 233 -6.10 8.77 9.07
C ALA A 233 -7.12 8.68 7.92
N LEU A 234 -8.34 8.19 8.22
CA LEU A 234 -9.47 8.20 7.28
C LEU A 234 -9.86 9.62 6.88
N ALA A 235 -9.90 10.55 7.83
CA ALA A 235 -10.23 11.95 7.56
C ALA A 235 -9.17 12.61 6.66
N ILE A 236 -7.89 12.37 6.91
CA ILE A 236 -6.78 12.88 6.09
C ILE A 236 -6.90 12.34 4.66
N THR A 237 -7.04 11.03 4.50
CA THR A 237 -7.17 10.39 3.18
C THR A 237 -8.46 10.77 2.46
N SER A 238 -9.56 11.01 3.19
CA SER A 238 -10.82 11.48 2.59
C SER A 238 -10.73 12.93 2.12
N LEU A 239 -10.12 13.80 2.93
CA LEU A 239 -9.86 15.20 2.55
C LEU A 239 -8.95 15.27 1.34
N GLU A 240 -7.93 14.41 1.32
CA GLU A 240 -7.02 14.29 0.21
C GLU A 240 -7.73 13.75 -1.04
N GLY A 241 -8.60 12.75 -0.93
CA GLY A 241 -9.48 12.32 -2.01
C GLY A 241 -10.33 13.47 -2.55
N TRP A 242 -10.90 14.32 -1.68
CA TRP A 242 -11.65 15.52 -2.08
C TRP A 242 -10.80 16.59 -2.77
N LEU A 243 -9.51 16.69 -2.45
CA LEU A 243 -8.56 17.64 -3.07
C LEU A 243 -7.97 17.10 -4.37
N LEU A 244 -7.63 15.80 -4.40
CA LEU A 244 -7.10 15.08 -5.55
C LEU A 244 -8.14 14.97 -6.65
N THR A 245 -9.39 14.66 -6.30
CA THR A 245 -10.46 14.47 -7.28
C THR A 245 -10.60 15.67 -8.23
N PRO A 246 -10.75 16.94 -7.82
CA PRO A 246 -10.88 18.04 -8.76
C PRO A 246 -9.61 18.28 -9.61
N VAL A 247 -8.42 18.07 -9.06
CA VAL A 247 -7.15 18.27 -9.78
C VAL A 247 -6.93 17.17 -10.82
N LEU A 248 -7.21 15.91 -10.46
CA LEU A 248 -7.14 14.77 -11.36
C LEU A 248 -8.28 14.83 -12.38
N MET A 249 -9.52 15.09 -11.95
CA MET A 249 -10.70 15.16 -12.80
C MET A 249 -10.62 16.31 -13.80
N SER A 250 -9.96 17.44 -13.49
CA SER A 250 -9.69 18.49 -14.49
C SER A 250 -8.83 18.01 -15.67
N ARG A 251 -8.01 16.97 -15.49
CA ARG A 251 -7.16 16.37 -16.55
C ARG A 251 -7.70 15.03 -17.05
N ALA A 252 -8.40 14.29 -16.19
CA ALA A 252 -8.99 12.97 -16.41
C ALA A 252 -10.44 13.02 -16.89
N ALA A 253 -10.97 14.22 -17.16
CA ALA A 253 -12.38 14.63 -17.23
C ALA A 253 -13.30 13.84 -18.15
N GLN A 254 -12.85 12.75 -18.76
CA GLN A 254 -13.61 11.97 -19.70
C GLN A 254 -13.27 10.47 -19.64
N MET A 255 -12.66 9.94 -18.57
CA MET A 255 -12.32 8.50 -18.51
C MET A 255 -13.27 7.75 -17.58
N ASN A 256 -13.84 6.66 -18.09
CA ASN A 256 -14.69 5.75 -17.32
C ASN A 256 -13.92 5.17 -16.11
N PRO A 257 -14.46 5.22 -14.88
CA PRO A 257 -13.84 4.60 -13.70
C PRO A 257 -13.48 3.11 -13.89
N VAL A 258 -14.26 2.38 -14.70
CA VAL A 258 -13.97 0.99 -15.06
C VAL A 258 -12.68 0.89 -15.89
N ALA A 259 -12.46 1.81 -16.84
CA ALA A 259 -11.24 1.87 -17.63
C ALA A 259 -10.02 2.18 -16.76
N ILE A 260 -10.17 3.08 -15.78
CA ILE A 260 -9.13 3.35 -14.79
C ILE A 260 -8.80 2.09 -14.00
N PHE A 261 -9.81 1.39 -13.49
CA PHE A 261 -9.62 0.16 -12.71
C PHE A 261 -8.94 -0.95 -13.54
N VAL A 262 -9.43 -1.22 -14.75
CA VAL A 262 -8.87 -2.22 -15.66
C VAL A 262 -7.44 -1.87 -16.04
N GLY A 263 -7.17 -0.61 -16.37
CA GLY A 263 -5.81 -0.17 -16.68
C GLY A 263 -4.88 -0.21 -15.48
N LEU A 264 -5.40 0.05 -14.27
CA LEU A 264 -4.64 -0.14 -13.03
C LEU A 264 -4.22 -1.60 -12.90
N LEU A 265 -5.14 -2.56 -13.05
CA LEU A 265 -4.84 -3.99 -13.00
C LEU A 265 -3.84 -4.41 -14.07
N PHE A 266 -4.04 -3.94 -15.31
CA PHE A 266 -3.15 -4.25 -16.43
C PHE A 266 -1.73 -3.74 -16.18
N TRP A 267 -1.57 -2.46 -15.85
CA TRP A 267 -0.23 -1.89 -15.61
C TRP A 267 0.43 -2.43 -14.35
N SER A 268 -0.34 -2.71 -13.30
CA SER A 268 0.13 -3.40 -12.09
C SER A 268 0.69 -4.77 -12.41
N TRP A 269 0.05 -5.53 -13.31
CA TRP A 269 0.54 -6.84 -13.71
C TRP A 269 1.85 -6.76 -14.50
N VAL A 270 2.00 -5.77 -15.37
CA VAL A 270 3.18 -5.66 -16.24
C VAL A 270 4.41 -5.11 -15.46
N TRP A 271 4.24 -4.13 -14.57
CA TRP A 271 5.36 -3.44 -13.90
C TRP A 271 5.28 -3.43 -12.37
N GLY A 272 4.34 -4.15 -11.75
CA GLY A 272 4.13 -4.19 -10.30
C GLY A 272 3.68 -2.84 -9.72
N VAL A 273 4.23 -2.50 -8.53
CA VAL A 273 3.93 -1.25 -7.82
C VAL A 273 4.27 0.00 -8.64
N TRP A 274 5.30 -0.05 -9.48
CA TRP A 274 5.62 1.08 -10.37
C TRP A 274 4.55 1.27 -11.45
N GLY A 275 3.93 0.17 -11.88
CA GLY A 275 2.81 0.16 -12.81
C GLY A 275 1.57 0.85 -12.23
N THR A 276 1.26 0.65 -10.94
CA THR A 276 0.14 1.35 -10.30
C THR A 276 0.27 2.87 -10.32
N ILE A 277 1.49 3.38 -10.09
CA ILE A 277 1.77 4.82 -10.04
C ILE A 277 1.65 5.44 -11.44
N LEU A 278 2.11 4.73 -12.46
CA LEU A 278 2.10 5.19 -13.85
C LEU A 278 0.82 4.85 -14.62
N ALA A 279 -0.08 4.03 -14.05
CA ALA A 279 -1.27 3.57 -14.74
C ALA A 279 -2.16 4.71 -15.23
N VAL A 280 -2.46 5.68 -14.34
CA VAL A 280 -3.30 6.83 -14.64
C VAL A 280 -2.72 7.70 -15.77
N PRO A 281 -1.46 8.17 -15.72
CA PRO A 281 -0.90 8.96 -16.81
C PRO A 281 -0.73 8.16 -18.11
N MET A 282 -0.41 6.86 -18.05
CA MET A 282 -0.33 6.00 -19.23
C MET A 282 -1.69 5.82 -19.90
N LEU A 283 -2.76 5.67 -19.11
CA LEU A 283 -4.13 5.63 -19.61
C LEU A 283 -4.54 6.94 -20.28
N MET A 284 -4.20 8.09 -19.68
CA MET A 284 -4.46 9.38 -20.30
C MET A 284 -3.70 9.55 -21.62
N ALA A 285 -2.42 9.16 -21.66
CA ALA A 285 -1.62 9.22 -22.88
C ALA A 285 -2.20 8.29 -23.97
N LEU A 286 -2.61 7.07 -23.59
CA LEU A 286 -3.25 6.14 -24.50
C LEU A 286 -4.56 6.70 -25.06
N LYS A 287 -5.40 7.26 -24.18
CA LYS A 287 -6.65 7.90 -24.60
C LYS A 287 -6.42 9.07 -25.55
N ALA A 288 -5.49 9.96 -25.23
CA ALA A 288 -5.14 11.11 -26.08
C ALA A 288 -4.66 10.69 -27.48
N VAL A 289 -4.04 9.52 -27.61
CA VAL A 289 -3.67 8.93 -28.90
C VAL A 289 -4.91 8.33 -29.60
N CYS A 290 -5.74 7.57 -28.90
CA CYS A 290 -6.96 6.96 -29.44
C CYS A 290 -7.96 8.01 -29.96
N ASP A 291 -8.13 9.13 -29.25
CA ASP A 291 -9.06 10.20 -29.63
C ASP A 291 -8.64 10.93 -30.92
N ARG A 292 -7.35 10.87 -31.29
CA ARG A 292 -6.80 11.55 -32.48
C ARG A 292 -6.53 10.62 -33.68
N VAL A 293 -6.62 9.31 -33.51
CA VAL A 293 -6.46 8.33 -34.60
C VAL A 293 -7.84 7.84 -35.02
N GLU A 294 -8.29 8.22 -36.21
CA GLU A 294 -9.62 7.91 -36.76
C GLU A 294 -9.94 6.40 -36.73
N ASP A 295 -8.94 5.51 -36.87
CA ASP A 295 -9.12 4.05 -36.79
C ASP A 295 -9.28 3.49 -35.36
N LEU A 296 -8.89 4.25 -34.32
CA LEU A 296 -8.93 3.83 -32.90
C LEU A 296 -9.98 4.58 -32.07
N GLN A 297 -10.72 5.49 -32.71
CA GLN A 297 -11.82 6.24 -32.12
C GLN A 297 -12.84 5.38 -31.35
N PRO A 298 -13.24 4.18 -31.80
CA PRO A 298 -14.17 3.31 -31.05
C PRO A 298 -13.60 2.82 -29.70
N VAL A 299 -12.28 2.65 -29.62
CA VAL A 299 -11.59 2.28 -28.37
C VAL A 299 -11.45 3.49 -27.46
N GLY A 300 -11.24 4.68 -28.03
CA GLY A 300 -11.27 5.95 -27.30
C GLY A 300 -12.64 6.23 -26.67
N GLU A 301 -13.72 5.89 -27.37
CA GLU A 301 -15.12 6.01 -26.90
C GLU A 301 -15.43 5.00 -25.78
N LEU A 302 -14.94 3.76 -25.86
CA LEU A 302 -15.04 2.76 -24.78
C LEU A 302 -14.22 3.13 -23.52
N LEU A 303 -13.08 3.80 -23.69
CA LEU A 303 -12.27 4.35 -22.60
C LEU A 303 -12.79 5.73 -22.13
N GLY A 304 -13.72 6.31 -22.90
CA GLY A 304 -14.37 7.60 -22.73
C GLY A 304 -15.64 7.56 -21.87
N GLU A 305 -16.32 8.70 -21.73
CA GLU A 305 -17.72 8.74 -21.26
C GLU A 305 -18.70 8.39 -22.38
#